data_AF-A0A9P7WS15-F1
#
_entry.id   AF-A0A9P7WS15-F1
#
_cell.length_a   1.000
_cell.length_b   1.000
_cell.length_c   1.000
_cell.angle_alpha   90.00
_cell.angle_beta   90.00
_cell.angle_gamma   90.00
#
_symmetry.space_group_name_H-M   'P 1'
#
loop_
_entity.id
_entity.type
_entity.pdbx_description
1 polymer ?
#
loop_
_entity_poly.entity_id
_entity_poly.type
_entity_poly.pdbx_seq_one_letter_code
_entity_poly.pdbx_strand_id
1 'polypeptide(L)'
;MIENYYVQVGQTFKEMKEALVRKDLGKLSILGYSVMGTSATLGVTNVQATCEKIQLNGHLKEDDGRGDLDEDGALERIELPVERVYGEFDEAKKWFDRFYARDVPVCA
;
A
#
# COMPACT_ATOMS: atom_id res chain seq x y z
N MET A 1 -16.02 6.45 -6.64
CA MET A 1 -15.28 6.22 -5.38
C MET A 1 -14.23 5.12 -5.56
N ILE A 2 -14.63 3.91 -5.97
CA ILE A 2 -13.68 2.79 -6.10
C ILE A 2 -12.74 2.87 -7.31
N GLU A 3 -13.20 3.40 -8.46
CA GLU A 3 -12.33 3.61 -9.63
C GLU A 3 -11.21 4.61 -9.35
N ASN A 4 -11.53 5.71 -8.64
CA ASN A 4 -10.54 6.69 -8.20
C ASN A 4 -9.48 6.06 -7.28
N TYR A 5 -9.91 5.17 -6.38
CA TYR A 5 -8.99 4.39 -5.54
C TYR A 5 -8.05 3.52 -6.38
N TYR A 6 -8.56 2.85 -7.42
CA TYR A 6 -7.71 2.05 -8.30
C TYR A 6 -6.65 2.88 -9.03
N VAL A 7 -7.04 4.03 -9.56
CA VAL A 7 -6.12 4.95 -10.25
C VAL A 7 -5.07 5.48 -9.28
N GLN A 8 -5.50 5.95 -8.10
CA GLN A 8 -4.61 6.51 -7.09
C GLN A 8 -3.59 5.48 -6.60
N VAL A 9 -4.06 4.32 -6.10
CA VAL A 9 -3.18 3.28 -5.56
C VAL A 9 -2.26 2.71 -6.65
N GLY A 10 -2.80 2.47 -7.85
CA GLY A 10 -2.00 1.99 -8.98
C GLY A 10 -0.86 2.94 -9.37
N GLN A 11 -1.09 4.26 -9.32
CA GLN A 11 -0.05 5.25 -9.56
C GLN A 11 0.98 5.28 -8.42
N THR A 12 0.51 5.31 -7.17
CA THR A 12 1.40 5.33 -5.99
C THR A 12 2.31 4.11 -5.93
N PHE A 13 1.82 2.94 -6.30
CA PHE A 13 2.61 1.73 -6.37
C PHE A 13 3.76 1.82 -7.38
N LYS A 14 3.51 2.35 -8.59
CA LYS A 14 4.59 2.59 -9.56
C LYS A 14 5.67 3.48 -8.96
N GLU A 15 5.27 4.56 -8.28
CA GLU A 15 6.20 5.44 -7.58
C GLU A 15 6.94 4.74 -6.43
N MET A 16 6.29 3.83 -5.70
CA MET A 16 6.96 3.04 -4.64
C MET A 16 8.06 2.15 -5.21
N LYS A 17 7.82 1.49 -6.35
CA LYS A 17 8.85 0.68 -7.03
C LYS A 17 10.03 1.53 -7.48
N GLU A 18 9.77 2.69 -8.05
CA GLU A 18 10.83 3.62 -8.45
C GLU A 18 11.62 4.14 -7.25
N ALA A 19 10.93 4.48 -6.16
CA ALA A 19 11.55 4.92 -4.92
C ALA A 19 12.41 3.82 -4.29
N LEU A 20 11.95 2.56 -4.33
CA LEU A 20 12.72 1.41 -3.85
C LEU A 20 14.01 1.21 -4.65
N VAL A 21 13.93 1.26 -5.99
CA VAL A 21 15.13 1.19 -6.86
C VAL A 21 16.11 2.32 -6.59
N ARG A 22 15.60 3.52 -6.29
CA ARG A 22 16.41 4.70 -5.94
C ARG A 22 16.84 4.73 -4.49
N LYS A 23 16.41 3.77 -3.67
CA LYS A 23 16.63 3.73 -2.22
C LYS A 23 16.15 4.99 -1.49
N ASP A 24 15.08 5.62 -1.98
CA ASP A 24 14.52 6.85 -1.42
C ASP A 24 13.54 6.53 -0.27
N LEU A 25 14.10 6.32 0.92
CA LEU A 25 13.36 5.99 2.14
C LEU A 25 12.32 7.06 2.52
N GLY A 26 12.65 8.34 2.33
CA GLY A 26 11.74 9.45 2.59
C GLY A 26 10.51 9.41 1.68
N LYS A 27 10.71 9.19 0.38
CA LYS A 27 9.62 9.01 -0.58
C LYS A 27 8.82 7.75 -0.30
N LEU A 28 9.46 6.63 0.05
CA LEU A 28 8.79 5.39 0.45
C LEU A 28 7.85 5.63 1.64
N SER A 29 8.30 6.39 2.65
CA SER A 29 7.47 6.73 3.81
C SER A 29 6.22 7.52 3.42
N ILE A 30 6.40 8.59 2.63
CA ILE A 30 5.30 9.46 2.17
C ILE A 30 4.26 8.66 1.36
N LEU A 31 4.73 7.79 0.47
CA LEU A 31 3.85 6.95 -0.34
C LEU A 31 3.11 5.92 0.51
N GLY A 32 3.78 5.30 1.49
CA GLY A 32 3.16 4.38 2.45
C GLY A 32 2.00 5.04 3.19
N TYR A 33 2.23 6.22 3.77
CA TYR A 33 1.20 7.00 4.44
C TYR A 33 0.00 7.33 3.52
N SER A 34 0.25 7.71 2.27
CA SER A 34 -0.80 8.08 1.31
C SER A 34 -1.74 6.92 0.98
N VAL A 35 -1.21 5.73 0.70
CA VAL A 35 -2.02 4.54 0.39
C VAL A 35 -2.72 4.00 1.63
N MET A 36 -2.08 4.10 2.80
CA MET A 36 -2.68 3.69 4.08
C MET A 36 -4.00 4.43 4.34
N GLY A 37 -4.01 5.77 4.24
CA GLY A 37 -5.21 6.56 4.53
C GLY A 37 -6.39 6.28 3.58
N THR A 38 -6.09 6.09 2.30
CA THR A 38 -7.12 5.81 1.29
C THR A 38 -7.66 4.38 1.42
N SER A 39 -6.79 3.41 1.75
CA SER A 39 -7.17 2.01 1.97
C SER A 39 -7.97 1.82 3.26
N ALA A 40 -7.63 2.54 4.33
CA ALA A 40 -8.38 2.53 5.58
C ALA A 40 -9.83 3.00 5.41
N THR A 41 -10.03 4.06 4.61
CA THR A 41 -11.37 4.62 4.32
C THR A 41 -12.29 3.61 3.62
N LEU A 42 -11.71 2.66 2.88
CA LEU A 42 -12.45 1.62 2.13
C LEU A 42 -12.46 0.26 2.85
N GLY A 43 -11.91 0.17 4.05
CA GLY A 43 -11.83 -1.08 4.81
C GLY A 43 -10.85 -2.12 4.24
N VAL A 44 -9.88 -1.69 3.42
CA VAL A 44 -8.86 -2.58 2.84
C VAL A 44 -7.70 -2.74 3.82
N THR A 45 -7.94 -3.50 4.89
CA THR A 45 -7.06 -3.56 6.08
C THR A 45 -5.68 -4.18 5.81
N ASN A 46 -5.57 -5.16 4.91
CA ASN A 46 -4.28 -5.77 4.59
C ASN A 46 -3.34 -4.76 3.91
N VAL A 47 -3.84 -4.07 2.88
CA VAL A 47 -3.09 -2.99 2.20
C VAL A 47 -2.72 -1.88 3.19
N GLN A 48 -3.67 -1.49 4.06
CA GLN A 48 -3.40 -0.50 5.11
C GLN A 48 -2.22 -0.92 6.01
N ALA A 49 -2.26 -2.14 6.55
CA ALA A 49 -1.25 -2.64 7.49
C ALA A 49 0.13 -2.77 6.83
N THR A 50 0.20 -3.25 5.58
CA THR A 50 1.46 -3.34 4.84
C THR A 50 2.02 -1.95 4.53
N CYS A 51 1.17 -0.99 4.17
CA CYS A 51 1.59 0.39 3.94
C CYS A 51 2.07 1.12 5.20
N GLU A 52 1.52 0.79 6.37
CA GLU A 52 2.00 1.31 7.67
C GLU A 52 3.43 0.85 7.94
N LYS A 53 3.78 -0.40 7.63
CA LYS A 53 5.16 -0.90 7.74
C LYS A 53 6.12 -0.15 6.82
N ILE A 54 5.74 0.02 5.55
CA ILE A 54 6.53 0.80 4.57
C ILE A 54 6.75 2.22 5.08
N GLN A 55 5.72 2.83 5.68
CA GLN A 55 5.82 4.14 6.28
C GLN A 55 6.84 4.18 7.42
N LEU A 56 6.70 3.28 8.40
CA LEU A 56 7.55 3.23 9.59
C LEU A 56 9.01 2.95 9.20
N ASN A 57 9.25 1.91 8.39
CA ASN A 57 10.59 1.57 7.94
C ASN A 57 11.21 2.69 7.09
N GLY A 58 10.44 3.37 6.23
CA GLY A 58 10.91 4.54 5.48
C GLY A 58 11.28 5.74 6.37
N HIS A 59 10.74 5.78 7.60
CA HIS A 59 11.12 6.71 8.66
C HIS A 59 12.21 6.17 9.59
N LEU A 60 12.93 5.11 9.17
CA LEU A 60 13.98 4.45 9.95
C LEU A 60 13.46 3.90 11.28
N LYS A 61 12.21 3.43 11.31
CA LYS A 61 11.61 2.79 12.48
C LYS A 61 11.32 1.32 12.23
N GLU A 62 11.39 0.52 13.28
CA GLU A 62 10.89 -0.86 13.23
C GLU A 62 9.37 -0.92 13.01
N ASP A 63 8.85 -2.10 12.65
CA ASP A 63 7.45 -2.34 12.29
C ASP A 63 6.43 -1.93 13.37
N ASP A 64 6.84 -1.91 14.64
CA ASP A 64 5.99 -1.52 15.78
C ASP A 64 6.20 -0.05 16.20
N GLY A 65 7.08 0.67 15.51
CA GLY A 65 7.49 2.04 15.81
C GLY A 65 8.38 2.19 17.05
N ARG A 66 8.80 1.08 17.70
CA ARG A 66 9.56 1.06 18.96
C ARG A 66 10.99 0.59 18.73
N GLY A 67 11.65 1.20 17.78
CA GLY A 67 13.05 0.94 17.48
C GLY A 67 13.49 1.82 16.32
N ASP A 68 14.80 2.00 16.21
CA ASP A 68 15.43 2.70 15.10
C ASP A 68 16.16 1.68 14.22
N LEU A 69 16.10 1.91 12.91
CA LEU A 69 16.84 1.17 11.90
C LEU A 69 17.93 2.06 11.32
N ASP A 70 19.00 1.47 10.82
CA ASP A 70 19.86 2.14 9.85
C ASP A 70 19.22 2.08 8.44
N GLU A 71 19.79 2.82 7.50
CA GLU A 71 19.24 2.90 6.14
C GLU A 71 19.20 1.55 5.43
N ASP A 72 20.25 0.73 5.60
CA ASP A 72 20.33 -0.59 4.98
C ASP A 72 19.30 -1.55 5.57
N GLY A 73 19.15 -1.60 6.89
CA GLY A 73 18.13 -2.40 7.57
C GLY A 73 16.71 -1.95 7.27
N ALA A 74 16.49 -0.65 7.06
CA ALA A 74 15.21 -0.13 6.58
C ALA A 74 14.89 -0.58 5.16
N LEU A 75 15.86 -0.51 4.23
CA LEU A 75 15.67 -0.95 2.85
C LEU A 75 15.37 -2.44 2.76
N GLU A 76 16.16 -3.28 3.45
CA GLU A 76 15.96 -4.73 3.47
C GLU A 76 14.55 -5.09 3.95
N ARG A 77 14.04 -4.38 4.96
CA ARG A 77 12.69 -4.61 5.49
C ARG A 77 11.57 -4.12 4.59
N ILE A 78 11.81 -3.12 3.73
CA ILE A 78 10.79 -2.55 2.84
C ILE A 78 10.60 -3.36 1.56
N GLU A 79 11.62 -4.07 1.07
CA GLU A 79 11.56 -4.79 -0.21
C GLU A 79 10.35 -5.74 -0.29
N LEU A 80 10.21 -6.62 0.69
CA LEU A 80 9.11 -7.60 0.71
C LEU A 80 7.72 -6.95 0.88
N PRO A 81 7.49 -6.01 1.82
CA PRO A 81 6.24 -5.24 1.88
C PRO A 81 5.85 -4.54 0.58
N VAL A 82 6.81 -3.93 -0.12
CA VAL A 82 6.53 -3.26 -1.40
C VAL A 82 6.07 -4.27 -2.44
N GLU A 83 6.61 -5.48 -2.51
CA GLU A 83 6.09 -6.50 -3.43
C GLU A 83 4.73 -7.04 -2.98
N ARG A 84 4.58 -7.29 -1.69
CA ARG A 84 3.39 -7.90 -1.08
C ARG A 84 2.14 -7.04 -1.27
N VAL A 85 2.25 -5.72 -1.10
CA VAL A 85 1.09 -4.82 -1.14
C VAL A 85 0.35 -4.84 -2.48
N TYR A 86 1.04 -5.19 -3.59
CA TYR A 86 0.41 -5.36 -4.90
C TYR A 86 -0.57 -6.53 -4.92
N GLY A 87 -0.18 -7.66 -4.35
CA GLY A 87 -1.02 -8.84 -4.28
C GLY A 87 -2.26 -8.58 -3.42
N GLU A 88 -2.07 -7.94 -2.27
CA GLU A 88 -3.17 -7.56 -1.37
C GLU A 88 -4.16 -6.59 -2.03
N PHE A 89 -3.65 -5.63 -2.80
CA PHE A 89 -4.50 -4.72 -3.57
C PHE A 89 -5.24 -5.43 -4.71
N ASP A 90 -4.59 -6.35 -5.42
CA ASP A 90 -5.24 -7.13 -6.49
C ASP A 90 -6.37 -8.03 -5.94
N GLU A 91 -6.16 -8.63 -4.77
CA GLU A 91 -7.20 -9.37 -4.05
C GLU A 91 -8.38 -8.48 -3.66
N ALA A 92 -8.10 -7.30 -3.10
CA ALA A 92 -9.12 -6.32 -2.75
C ALA A 92 -9.89 -5.84 -4.00
N LYS A 93 -9.18 -5.53 -5.08
CA LYS A 93 -9.77 -5.14 -6.37
C LYS A 93 -10.71 -6.22 -6.90
N LYS A 94 -10.27 -7.47 -6.94
CA LYS A 94 -11.09 -8.62 -7.36
C LYS A 94 -12.34 -8.77 -6.47
N TRP A 95 -12.22 -8.50 -5.17
CA TRP A 95 -13.37 -8.54 -4.26
C TRP A 95 -14.38 -7.44 -4.60
N PHE A 96 -13.93 -6.20 -4.76
CA PHE A 96 -14.78 -5.06 -5.11
C PHE A 96 -15.45 -5.25 -6.47
N ASP A 97 -14.71 -5.68 -7.49
CA ASP A 97 -15.24 -5.92 -8.83
C ASP A 97 -16.38 -6.97 -8.77
N ARG A 98 -16.22 -8.05 -7.98
CA ARG A 98 -17.30 -9.04 -7.75
C ARG A 98 -18.46 -8.50 -6.92
N PHE A 99 -18.21 -7.62 -5.96
CA PHE A 99 -19.24 -7.02 -5.13
C PHE A 99 -20.16 -6.13 -6.00
N TYR A 100 -19.58 -5.17 -6.72
CA TYR A 100 -20.35 -4.25 -7.55
C TYR A 100 -20.96 -4.90 -8.80
N ALA A 101 -20.37 -5.99 -9.33
CA ALA A 101 -21.01 -6.76 -10.40
C ALA A 101 -22.29 -7.51 -9.95
N ARG A 102 -22.41 -7.84 -8.65
CA ARG A 102 -23.60 -8.49 -8.08
C ARG A 102 -24.73 -7.50 -7.76
N ASP A 103 -24.40 -6.24 -7.54
CA ASP A 103 -25.35 -5.17 -7.19
C ASP A 103 -25.98 -4.50 -8.42
N VAL A 104 -25.66 -4.94 -9.64
CA VAL A 104 -26.42 -4.53 -10.83
C VAL A 104 -27.77 -5.24 -10.79
N PRO A 105 -28.91 -4.52 -10.63
CA PRO A 105 -30.20 -5.17 -10.71
C PRO A 105 -30.33 -5.72 -12.13
N VAL A 106 -30.45 -7.04 -12.24
CA VAL A 106 -30.94 -7.67 -13.45
C VAL A 106 -32.42 -7.32 -13.50
N CYS A 107 -32.75 -6.18 -14.11
CA CYS A 107 -34.10 -5.92 -14.57
C CYS A 107 -34.38 -6.95 -15.67
N ALA A 108 -35.06 -8.03 -15.30
CA ALA A 108 -35.73 -8.95 -16.20
C ALA A 108 -37.24 -8.76 -16.04
#